data_AF-B8MPK4-F1
#
_entry.id   AF-B8MPK4-F1
#
_cell.length_a   1.000
_cell.length_b   1.000
_cell.length_c   1.000
_cell.angle_alpha   90.00
_cell.angle_beta   90.00
_cell.angle_gamma   90.00
#
_symmetry.space_group_name_H-M   'P 1'
#
loop_
_entity.id
_entity.type
_entity.pdbx_description
1 polymer ?
#
loop_
_entity_poly.entity_id
_entity_poly.type
_entity_poly.pdbx_seq_one_letter_code
_entity_poly.pdbx_strand_id
1 'polypeptide(L)'
;MQGADGNYCPLKDLWWNMGLFDRTAFLVILGLASRVLNLLTCSESKEHPEATTYYTKSVRALQRRIENAEDRLSEGVIVTVLEFAYYDNLSRWLIHMNGVSAIIHDRGGTETLKSSYIHIRIDVSGSFIFDRKPFFPAPCHLLHELEYVEQPGAVLFKLNSRFPDLSGVIHFLSETTNLMSFIDGHANESKGFEDDRFLSRTFNGYVHKLLSLPRTSQTSEIEKCPKIIVREAVRRACITLFALLRENFSIKPSGVYEHRNLLKELLLQYEIDWTPYLELRLWVLAVAALAADNVEVHWYMDEICGTATQMGLLEWDEVRRVLRHILWSDQMFKYQEGKIREMFEMADQ
;
A
#
# COMPACT_ATOMS: atom_id res chain seq x y z
N MET A 1 12.02 -0.68 19.71
CA MET A 1 13.39 -0.10 19.75
C MET A 1 13.48 0.97 18.68
N GLN A 2 13.86 2.20 19.02
CA GLN A 2 13.91 3.35 18.10
C GLN A 2 14.98 3.18 16.99
N GLY A 3 14.75 3.86 15.85
CA GLY A 3 15.71 4.10 14.78
C GLY A 3 16.79 5.08 15.21
N ALA A 4 17.79 5.29 14.34
CA ALA A 4 18.94 6.15 14.64
C ALA A 4 18.58 7.63 14.84
N ASP A 5 17.39 8.04 14.43
CA ASP A 5 16.78 9.37 14.59
C ASP A 5 15.81 9.46 15.79
N GLY A 6 15.68 8.38 16.58
CA GLY A 6 14.73 8.30 17.69
C GLY A 6 13.30 7.93 17.29
N ASN A 7 13.01 7.78 15.99
CA ASN A 7 11.67 7.43 15.49
C ASN A 7 11.45 5.92 15.44
N TYR A 8 10.20 5.47 15.44
CA TYR A 8 9.88 4.05 15.21
C TYR A 8 10.39 3.61 13.82
N CYS A 9 11.13 2.50 13.78
CA CYS A 9 11.59 1.89 12.53
C CYS A 9 10.70 0.68 12.24
N PRO A 10 9.68 0.82 11.36
CA PRO A 10 8.76 -0.27 11.09
C PRO A 10 9.49 -1.48 10.53
N LEU A 11 9.11 -2.66 11.03
CA LEU A 11 9.54 -3.97 10.56
C LEU A 11 10.99 -4.32 10.92
N LYS A 12 11.64 -3.55 11.81
CA LYS A 12 13.05 -3.71 12.20
C LYS A 12 13.38 -5.12 12.70
N ASP A 13 12.51 -5.74 13.49
CA ASP A 13 12.81 -7.08 14.01
C ASP A 13 12.78 -8.11 12.88
N LEU A 14 11.89 -7.90 11.91
CA LEU A 14 11.82 -8.72 10.71
C LEU A 14 13.10 -8.58 9.87
N TRP A 15 13.57 -7.36 9.65
CA TRP A 15 14.84 -7.07 8.97
C TRP A 15 16.02 -7.82 9.56
N TRP A 16 16.16 -7.71 10.88
CA TRP A 16 17.27 -8.34 11.59
C TRP A 16 17.20 -9.87 11.49
N ASN A 17 16.01 -10.44 11.63
CA ASN A 17 15.82 -11.88 11.52
C ASN A 17 16.11 -12.42 10.11
N MET A 18 15.77 -11.66 9.05
CA MET A 18 16.10 -12.03 7.67
C MET A 18 17.61 -12.02 7.43
N GLY A 19 18.33 -11.02 7.95
CA GLY A 19 19.78 -10.96 7.87
C GLY A 19 20.47 -12.12 8.56
N LEU A 20 20.01 -12.47 9.75
CA LEU A 20 20.60 -13.57 10.53
C LEU A 20 20.28 -14.95 9.96
N PHE A 21 19.28 -15.06 9.08
CA PHE A 21 18.89 -16.32 8.46
C PHE A 21 19.96 -16.89 7.53
N ASP A 22 20.67 -16.02 6.80
CA ASP A 22 21.66 -16.45 5.81
C ASP A 22 22.85 -15.47 5.73
N ARG A 23 24.06 -16.01 5.66
CA ARG A 23 25.30 -15.21 5.62
C ARG A 23 25.34 -14.25 4.42
N THR A 24 24.80 -14.65 3.27
CA THR A 24 24.78 -13.82 2.07
C THR A 24 23.76 -12.70 2.19
N ALA A 25 22.58 -13.00 2.72
CA ALA A 25 21.57 -12.00 3.06
C ALA A 25 22.12 -10.98 4.08
N PHE A 26 22.83 -11.44 5.11
CA PHE A 26 23.48 -10.56 6.09
C PHE A 26 24.43 -9.54 5.44
N LEU A 27 25.20 -9.94 4.42
CA LEU A 27 26.06 -9.03 3.68
C LEU A 27 25.24 -7.95 2.95
N VAL A 28 24.09 -8.28 2.38
CA VAL A 28 23.20 -7.29 1.74
C VAL A 28 22.71 -6.28 2.78
N ILE A 29 22.29 -6.77 3.97
CA ILE A 29 21.84 -5.90 5.07
C ILE A 29 22.95 -4.98 5.57
N LEU A 30 24.18 -5.47 5.71
CA LEU A 30 25.32 -4.60 6.07
C LEU A 30 25.57 -3.51 5.02
N GLY A 31 25.45 -3.87 3.73
CA GLY A 31 25.51 -2.90 2.65
C GLY A 31 24.41 -1.83 2.79
N LEU A 32 23.17 -2.25 3.04
CA LEU A 32 22.03 -1.35 3.21
C LEU A 32 22.22 -0.43 4.43
N ALA A 33 22.64 -0.99 5.56
CA ALA A 33 22.89 -0.24 6.78
C ALA A 33 23.97 0.83 6.57
N SER A 34 25.08 0.49 5.90
CA SER A 34 26.14 1.45 5.55
C SER A 34 25.60 2.58 4.65
N ARG A 35 24.74 2.25 3.68
CA ARG A 35 24.10 3.25 2.81
C ARG A 35 23.16 4.17 3.57
N VAL A 36 22.32 3.63 4.46
CA VAL A 36 21.39 4.42 5.28
C VAL A 36 22.15 5.34 6.24
N LEU A 37 23.18 4.82 6.90
CA LEU A 37 24.02 5.64 7.80
C LEU A 37 24.67 6.80 7.04
N ASN A 38 25.20 6.56 5.85
CA ASN A 38 25.80 7.60 5.03
C ASN A 38 24.80 8.71 4.64
N LEU A 39 23.55 8.35 4.33
CA LEU A 39 22.48 9.32 4.06
C LEU A 39 22.12 10.18 5.28
N LEU A 40 22.27 9.64 6.49
CA LEU A 40 22.02 10.36 7.73
C LEU A 40 23.19 11.27 8.14
N THR A 41 24.43 10.88 7.81
CA THR A 41 25.64 11.59 8.26
C THR A 41 26.24 12.54 7.24
N CYS A 42 25.97 12.36 5.94
CA CYS A 42 26.59 13.12 4.87
C CYS A 42 25.55 13.66 3.87
N SER A 43 25.72 14.91 3.45
CA SER A 43 24.86 15.58 2.45
C SER A 43 25.22 15.25 1.00
N GLU A 44 26.34 14.56 0.75
CA GLU A 44 26.73 14.12 -0.59
C GLU A 44 26.10 12.77 -0.93
N SER A 45 25.42 12.68 -2.09
CA SER A 45 24.73 11.47 -2.58
C SER A 45 25.66 10.34 -3.06
N LYS A 46 26.94 10.36 -2.71
CA LYS A 46 27.90 9.36 -3.16
C LYS A 46 27.74 8.07 -2.34
N GLU A 47 27.74 6.94 -3.05
CA GLU A 47 27.67 5.62 -2.41
C GLU A 47 28.89 5.39 -1.52
N HIS A 48 28.65 5.00 -0.26
CA HIS A 48 29.70 4.82 0.72
C HIS A 48 30.58 3.60 0.35
N PRO A 49 31.92 3.69 0.39
CA PRO A 49 32.81 2.60 -0.04
C PRO A 49 32.56 1.26 0.67
N GLU A 50 32.13 1.32 1.93
CA GLU A 50 31.78 0.13 2.70
C GLU A 50 30.49 -0.53 2.18
N ALA A 51 29.48 0.25 1.78
CA ALA A 51 28.27 -0.27 1.15
C ALA A 51 28.61 -1.02 -0.14
N THR A 52 29.43 -0.42 -1.00
CA THR A 52 29.94 -1.05 -2.24
C THR A 52 30.71 -2.34 -1.95
N THR A 53 31.49 -2.37 -0.86
CA THR A 53 32.26 -3.54 -0.45
C THR A 53 31.34 -4.70 -0.07
N TYR A 54 30.35 -4.46 0.79
CA TYR A 54 29.40 -5.48 1.19
C TYR A 54 28.53 -5.96 0.04
N TYR A 55 28.04 -5.04 -0.81
CA TYR A 55 27.30 -5.37 -2.03
C TYR A 55 28.11 -6.25 -2.98
N THR A 56 29.38 -5.91 -3.22
CA THR A 56 30.25 -6.74 -4.09
C THR A 56 30.47 -8.14 -3.52
N LYS A 57 30.64 -8.24 -2.18
CA LYS A 57 30.79 -9.54 -1.50
C LYS A 57 29.51 -10.36 -1.59
N SER A 58 28.33 -9.76 -1.39
CA SER A 58 27.05 -10.46 -1.47
C SER A 58 26.75 -10.95 -2.89
N VAL A 59 26.99 -10.14 -3.93
CA VAL A 59 26.80 -10.55 -5.33
C VAL A 59 27.69 -11.76 -5.68
N ARG A 60 28.99 -11.70 -5.35
CA ARG A 60 29.92 -12.83 -5.60
C ARG A 60 29.57 -14.08 -4.81
N ALA A 61 29.02 -13.94 -3.61
CA ALA A 61 28.57 -15.07 -2.82
C ALA A 61 27.28 -15.67 -3.41
N LEU A 62 26.29 -14.85 -3.74
CA LEU A 62 25.04 -15.29 -4.37
C LEU A 62 25.30 -16.01 -5.69
N GLN A 63 26.17 -15.48 -6.56
CA GLN A 63 26.45 -16.10 -7.85
C GLN A 63 27.02 -17.51 -7.71
N ARG A 64 27.98 -17.72 -6.79
CA ARG A 64 28.51 -19.06 -6.50
C ARG A 64 27.46 -20.05 -6.02
N ARG A 65 26.43 -19.56 -5.31
CA ARG A 65 25.32 -20.40 -4.81
C ARG A 65 24.33 -20.76 -5.91
N ILE A 66 24.02 -19.81 -6.79
CA ILE A 66 23.15 -20.04 -7.95
C ILE A 66 23.78 -21.06 -8.93
N GLU A 67 25.10 -21.04 -9.06
CA GLU A 67 25.86 -22.01 -9.88
C GLU A 67 25.92 -23.41 -9.23
N ASN A 68 25.63 -23.53 -7.93
CA ASN A 68 25.63 -24.80 -7.21
C ASN A 68 24.24 -25.46 -7.25
N ALA A 69 24.13 -26.64 -7.84
CA ALA A 69 22.85 -27.36 -8.01
C ALA A 69 22.10 -27.65 -6.70
N GLU A 70 22.81 -27.86 -5.59
CA GLU A 70 22.23 -28.18 -4.28
C GLU A 70 21.73 -26.93 -3.54
N ASP A 71 22.40 -25.79 -3.72
CA ASP A 71 22.14 -24.57 -2.95
C ASP A 71 21.34 -23.51 -3.73
N ARG A 72 21.31 -23.57 -5.07
CA ARG A 72 20.64 -22.57 -5.92
C ARG A 72 19.15 -22.39 -5.63
N LEU A 73 18.51 -23.41 -5.05
CA LEU A 73 17.11 -23.38 -4.67
C LEU A 73 16.92 -23.13 -3.17
N SER A 74 17.96 -22.92 -2.36
CA SER A 74 17.80 -22.82 -0.91
C SER A 74 17.01 -21.57 -0.49
N GLU A 75 16.38 -21.62 0.69
CA GLU A 75 15.71 -20.44 1.26
C GLU A 75 16.68 -19.28 1.48
N GLY A 76 17.96 -19.57 1.77
CA GLY A 76 18.98 -18.55 1.91
C GLY A 76 19.23 -17.78 0.61
N VAL A 77 19.20 -18.45 -0.55
CA VAL A 77 19.25 -17.80 -1.86
C VAL A 77 18.02 -16.93 -2.08
N ILE A 78 16.82 -17.44 -1.78
CA ILE A 78 15.56 -16.67 -1.91
C ILE A 78 15.60 -15.40 -1.06
N VAL A 79 15.91 -15.53 0.23
CA VAL A 79 16.01 -14.39 1.16
C VAL A 79 17.05 -13.40 0.64
N THR A 80 18.21 -13.87 0.16
CA THR A 80 19.24 -12.98 -0.40
C THR A 80 18.73 -12.20 -1.61
N VAL A 81 18.02 -12.84 -2.55
CA VAL A 81 17.47 -12.15 -3.73
C VAL A 81 16.37 -11.16 -3.33
N LEU A 82 15.55 -11.49 -2.34
CA LEU A 82 14.56 -10.57 -1.77
C LEU A 82 15.23 -9.35 -1.14
N GLU A 83 16.31 -9.54 -0.36
CA GLU A 83 17.09 -8.43 0.20
C GLU A 83 17.69 -7.54 -0.91
N PHE A 84 18.15 -8.12 -2.02
CA PHE A 84 18.58 -7.34 -3.19
C PHE A 84 17.41 -6.57 -3.82
N ALA A 85 16.22 -7.16 -3.91
CA ALA A 85 15.04 -6.49 -4.44
C ALA A 85 14.67 -5.25 -3.62
N TYR A 86 14.96 -5.24 -2.31
CA TYR A 86 14.82 -4.06 -1.49
C TYR A 86 16.02 -3.11 -1.58
N TYR A 87 17.24 -3.64 -1.61
CA TYR A 87 18.46 -2.85 -1.66
C TYR A 87 18.51 -2.01 -2.94
N ASP A 88 18.17 -2.59 -4.08
CA ASP A 88 18.29 -1.95 -5.38
C ASP A 88 17.17 -0.93 -5.62
N ASN A 89 17.22 -0.24 -6.76
CA ASN A 89 16.16 0.67 -7.17
C ASN A 89 14.87 -0.06 -7.56
N LEU A 90 13.76 0.68 -7.54
CA LEU A 90 12.44 0.15 -7.90
C LEU A 90 12.41 -0.44 -9.31
N SER A 91 13.18 0.09 -10.27
CA SER A 91 13.20 -0.44 -11.65
C SER A 91 13.79 -1.85 -11.75
N ARG A 92 14.68 -2.24 -10.83
CA ARG A 92 15.28 -3.58 -10.76
C ARG A 92 14.52 -4.54 -9.86
N TRP A 93 13.65 -4.04 -8.97
CA TRP A 93 12.79 -4.88 -8.13
C TRP A 93 12.06 -5.97 -8.94
N LEU A 94 11.52 -5.62 -10.12
CA LEU A 94 10.80 -6.56 -10.98
C LEU A 94 11.69 -7.73 -11.45
N ILE A 95 12.96 -7.45 -11.77
CA ILE A 95 13.93 -8.46 -12.20
C ILE A 95 14.18 -9.44 -11.05
N HIS A 96 14.43 -8.92 -9.85
CA HIS A 96 14.66 -9.77 -8.67
C HIS A 96 13.44 -10.63 -8.35
N MET A 97 12.24 -10.05 -8.37
CA MET A 97 11.03 -10.80 -8.07
C MET A 97 10.68 -11.86 -9.11
N ASN A 98 10.96 -11.61 -10.40
CA ASN A 98 10.86 -12.66 -11.42
C ASN A 98 11.82 -13.82 -11.12
N GLY A 99 13.05 -13.50 -10.69
CA GLY A 99 14.03 -14.50 -10.25
C GLY A 99 13.55 -15.30 -9.04
N VAL A 100 13.01 -14.64 -8.01
CA VAL A 100 12.44 -15.32 -6.82
C VAL A 100 11.27 -16.22 -7.22
N SER A 101 10.38 -15.73 -8.08
CA SER A 101 9.24 -16.51 -8.58
C SER A 101 9.68 -17.77 -9.31
N ALA A 102 10.73 -17.70 -10.14
CA ALA A 102 11.29 -18.86 -10.84
C ALA A 102 11.89 -19.88 -9.85
N ILE A 103 12.68 -19.40 -8.88
CA ILE A 103 13.28 -20.28 -7.85
C ILE A 103 12.21 -21.00 -7.02
N ILE A 104 11.15 -20.28 -6.60
CA ILE A 104 10.06 -20.86 -5.82
C ILE A 104 9.25 -21.86 -6.65
N HIS A 105 9.00 -21.56 -7.93
CA HIS A 105 8.36 -22.48 -8.85
C HIS A 105 9.17 -23.78 -8.96
N ASP A 106 10.49 -23.69 -9.16
CA ASP A 106 11.37 -24.86 -9.29
C ASP A 106 11.53 -25.65 -7.99
N ARG A 107 11.30 -25.03 -6.83
CA ARG A 107 11.19 -25.72 -5.53
C ARG A 107 9.89 -26.51 -5.38
N GLY A 108 8.87 -26.21 -6.19
CA GLY A 108 7.55 -26.83 -6.11
C GLY A 108 6.50 -25.99 -5.39
N GLY A 109 6.71 -24.67 -5.20
CA GLY A 109 5.70 -23.76 -4.65
C GLY A 109 6.09 -23.07 -3.33
N THR A 110 5.27 -22.09 -2.93
CA THR A 110 5.49 -21.28 -1.71
C THR A 110 5.34 -22.07 -0.40
N GLU A 111 4.57 -23.14 -0.43
CA GLU A 111 4.35 -24.08 0.68
C GLU A 111 5.64 -24.83 1.08
N THR A 112 6.65 -24.83 0.22
CA THR A 112 7.96 -25.44 0.48
C THR A 112 8.88 -24.54 1.32
N LEU A 113 8.43 -23.33 1.66
CA LEU A 113 9.17 -22.36 2.47
C LEU A 113 8.81 -22.51 3.95
N LYS A 114 9.83 -22.64 4.80
CA LYS A 114 9.69 -22.68 6.27
C LYS A 114 9.20 -21.35 6.84
N SER A 115 9.50 -20.24 6.16
CA SER A 115 9.11 -18.89 6.57
C SER A 115 8.21 -18.23 5.52
N SER A 116 6.91 -18.29 5.77
CA SER A 116 5.86 -17.77 4.88
C SER A 116 5.78 -16.24 4.85
N TYR A 117 6.36 -15.54 5.81
CA TYR A 117 6.14 -14.10 5.97
C TYR A 117 7.20 -13.21 5.29
N ILE A 118 8.36 -13.75 4.93
CA ILE A 118 9.48 -12.94 4.41
C ILE A 118 9.17 -12.42 3.00
N HIS A 119 8.61 -13.27 2.14
CA HIS A 119 8.32 -12.90 0.76
C HIS A 119 7.11 -11.96 0.64
N ILE A 120 6.10 -12.07 1.52
CA ILE A 120 4.88 -11.26 1.41
C ILE A 120 5.20 -9.76 1.50
N ARG A 121 6.15 -9.35 2.35
CA ARG A 121 6.44 -7.93 2.56
C ARG A 121 7.04 -7.28 1.31
N ILE A 122 8.10 -7.88 0.77
CA ILE A 122 8.86 -7.30 -0.35
C ILE A 122 8.05 -7.41 -1.64
N ASP A 123 7.30 -8.50 -1.80
CA ASP A 123 6.34 -8.67 -2.88
C ASP A 123 5.23 -7.61 -2.82
N VAL A 124 4.50 -7.53 -1.70
CA VAL A 124 3.39 -6.58 -1.54
C VAL A 124 3.86 -5.14 -1.63
N SER A 125 4.99 -4.80 -1.03
CA SER A 125 5.51 -3.42 -1.05
C SER A 125 5.82 -2.94 -2.46
N GLY A 126 6.54 -3.73 -3.27
CA GLY A 126 6.84 -3.35 -4.64
C GLY A 126 5.62 -3.48 -5.55
N SER A 127 4.81 -4.52 -5.37
CA SER A 127 3.56 -4.70 -6.12
C SER A 127 2.59 -3.55 -5.90
N PHE A 128 2.57 -2.96 -4.71
CA PHE A 128 1.80 -1.76 -4.41
C PHE A 128 2.24 -0.56 -5.25
N ILE A 129 3.53 -0.22 -5.21
CA ILE A 129 4.11 0.89 -5.98
C ILE A 129 3.78 0.77 -7.47
N PHE A 130 3.83 -0.44 -8.02
CA PHE A 130 3.55 -0.71 -9.43
C PHE A 130 2.07 -1.01 -9.74
N ASP A 131 1.15 -0.88 -8.78
CA ASP A 131 -0.27 -1.22 -8.89
C ASP A 131 -0.53 -2.57 -9.59
N ARG A 132 0.19 -3.60 -9.14
CA ARG A 132 0.13 -4.93 -9.74
C ARG A 132 -0.24 -6.00 -8.72
N LYS A 133 -0.72 -7.13 -9.23
CA LYS A 133 -1.01 -8.28 -8.39
C LYS A 133 0.31 -8.80 -7.80
N PRO A 134 0.37 -9.07 -6.48
CA PRO A 134 1.51 -9.73 -5.86
C PRO A 134 1.82 -11.05 -6.56
N PHE A 135 3.11 -11.42 -6.61
CA PHE A 135 3.57 -12.68 -7.20
C PHE A 135 3.08 -13.90 -6.43
N PHE A 136 3.03 -13.79 -5.10
CA PHE A 136 2.75 -14.90 -4.22
C PHE A 136 1.35 -14.77 -3.61
N PRO A 137 0.66 -15.89 -3.33
CA PRO A 137 -0.60 -15.86 -2.61
C PRO A 137 -0.41 -15.31 -1.19
N ALA A 138 -1.44 -14.65 -0.65
CA ALA A 138 -1.44 -14.26 0.75
C ALA A 138 -1.39 -15.52 1.63
N PRO A 139 -0.45 -15.64 2.59
CA PRO A 139 -0.42 -16.77 3.50
C PRO A 139 -1.66 -16.71 4.40
N CYS A 140 -2.59 -17.65 4.21
CA CYS A 140 -3.88 -17.67 4.91
C CYS A 140 -3.78 -17.64 6.44
N HIS A 141 -2.70 -18.20 7.00
CA HIS A 141 -2.44 -18.25 8.44
C HIS A 141 -1.84 -16.96 9.02
N LEU A 142 -1.47 -15.98 8.18
CA LEU A 142 -0.91 -14.70 8.62
C LEU A 142 -1.94 -13.59 8.66
N LEU A 143 -3.17 -13.82 8.20
CA LEU A 143 -4.23 -12.84 8.43
C LEU A 143 -4.56 -12.90 9.92
N HIS A 144 -4.08 -11.94 10.70
CA HIS A 144 -4.63 -11.73 12.03
C HIS A 144 -6.08 -11.36 11.81
N GLU A 145 -6.99 -12.21 12.26
CA GLU A 145 -8.39 -11.82 12.38
C GLU A 145 -8.40 -10.69 13.42
N LEU A 146 -8.54 -9.45 12.93
CA LEU A 146 -9.01 -8.38 13.79
C LEU A 146 -10.35 -8.85 14.34
N GLU A 147 -10.57 -8.73 15.64
CA GLU A 147 -11.88 -9.02 16.20
C GLU A 147 -12.90 -8.21 15.39
N TYR A 148 -13.87 -8.91 14.80
CA TYR A 148 -14.84 -8.29 13.91
C TYR A 148 -15.76 -7.40 14.75
N VAL A 149 -15.51 -6.09 14.76
CA VAL A 149 -16.24 -5.16 15.62
C VAL A 149 -17.50 -4.65 14.95
N GLU A 150 -17.52 -4.50 13.61
CA GLU A 150 -18.65 -3.83 12.94
C GLU A 150 -19.20 -4.56 11.72
N GLN A 151 -20.54 -4.61 11.64
CA GLN A 151 -21.27 -4.99 10.43
C GLN A 151 -21.09 -3.94 9.32
N PRO A 152 -21.24 -4.30 8.03
CA PRO A 152 -21.16 -3.35 6.94
C PRO A 152 -22.13 -2.18 7.20
N GLY A 153 -21.61 -0.95 7.16
CA GLY A 153 -22.44 0.24 7.31
C GLY A 153 -23.62 0.21 6.34
N ALA A 154 -24.78 0.75 6.74
CA ALA A 154 -26.02 0.68 5.97
C ALA A 154 -25.86 1.21 4.52
N VAL A 155 -24.92 2.16 4.30
CA VAL A 155 -24.58 2.69 2.97
C VAL A 155 -23.92 1.62 2.10
N LEU A 156 -22.85 0.96 2.58
CA LEU A 156 -22.17 -0.11 1.83
C LEU A 156 -23.11 -1.28 1.52
N PHE A 157 -23.98 -1.65 2.48
CA PHE A 157 -24.99 -2.68 2.26
C PHE A 157 -25.98 -2.32 1.14
N LYS A 158 -26.49 -1.08 1.14
CA LYS A 158 -27.38 -0.56 0.09
C LYS A 158 -26.68 -0.52 -1.27
N LEU A 159 -25.44 -0.04 -1.31
CA LEU A 159 -24.64 0.02 -2.54
C LEU A 159 -24.39 -1.38 -3.11
N ASN A 160 -24.05 -2.36 -2.26
CA ASN A 160 -23.85 -3.74 -2.71
C ASN A 160 -25.12 -4.36 -3.28
N SER A 161 -26.26 -4.11 -2.64
CA SER A 161 -27.57 -4.60 -3.09
C SER A 161 -27.99 -3.96 -4.42
N ARG A 162 -27.69 -2.68 -4.63
CA ARG A 162 -28.04 -1.92 -5.84
C ARG A 162 -27.07 -2.18 -6.99
N PHE A 163 -25.80 -2.46 -6.70
CA PHE A 163 -24.73 -2.60 -7.68
C PHE A 163 -23.87 -3.86 -7.46
N PRO A 164 -24.40 -5.05 -7.79
CA PRO A 164 -23.67 -6.32 -7.60
C PRO A 164 -22.32 -6.39 -8.31
N ASP A 165 -22.15 -5.66 -9.42
CA ASP A 165 -20.90 -5.56 -10.18
C ASP A 165 -19.75 -4.93 -9.38
N LEU A 166 -20.07 -4.16 -8.33
CA LEU A 166 -19.13 -3.53 -7.40
C LEU A 166 -18.87 -4.37 -6.14
N SER A 167 -19.48 -5.55 -6.02
CA SER A 167 -19.45 -6.36 -4.80
C SER A 167 -18.05 -6.64 -4.27
N GLY A 168 -17.08 -6.92 -5.15
CA GLY A 168 -15.69 -7.16 -4.74
C GLY A 168 -15.04 -5.95 -4.05
N VAL A 169 -15.22 -4.73 -4.58
CA VAL A 169 -14.67 -3.51 -3.97
C VAL A 169 -15.45 -3.09 -2.73
N ILE A 170 -16.78 -3.29 -2.72
CA ILE A 170 -17.62 -2.95 -1.56
C ILE A 170 -17.35 -3.91 -0.39
N HIS A 171 -17.17 -5.19 -0.66
CA HIS A 171 -16.75 -6.17 0.35
C HIS A 171 -15.39 -5.77 0.94
N PHE A 172 -14.42 -5.40 0.09
CA PHE A 172 -13.13 -4.93 0.56
C PHE A 172 -13.23 -3.67 1.45
N LEU A 173 -14.02 -2.66 1.04
CA LEU A 173 -14.29 -1.48 1.85
C LEU A 173 -14.86 -1.87 3.23
N SER A 174 -15.85 -2.77 3.24
CA SER A 174 -16.47 -3.25 4.47
C SER A 174 -15.53 -4.07 5.36
N GLU A 175 -14.60 -4.85 4.81
CA GLU A 175 -13.57 -5.51 5.63
C GLU A 175 -12.58 -4.50 6.20
N THR A 176 -12.33 -3.42 5.47
CA THR A 176 -11.36 -2.38 5.81
C THR A 176 -11.87 -1.43 6.89
N THR A 177 -13.18 -1.33 7.13
CA THR A 177 -13.71 -0.55 8.26
C THR A 177 -13.16 -1.05 9.59
N ASN A 178 -13.10 -2.38 9.80
CA ASN A 178 -12.50 -2.96 11.01
C ASN A 178 -11.02 -2.60 11.16
N LEU A 179 -10.26 -2.59 10.04
CA LEU A 179 -8.87 -2.16 10.04
C LEU A 179 -8.76 -0.68 10.43
N MET A 180 -9.62 0.18 9.88
CA MET A 180 -9.61 1.61 10.19
C MET A 180 -10.03 1.89 11.64
N SER A 181 -11.04 1.21 12.17
CA SER A 181 -11.44 1.32 13.57
C SER A 181 -10.34 0.86 14.51
N PHE A 182 -9.63 -0.23 14.18
CA PHE A 182 -8.45 -0.66 14.92
C PHE A 182 -7.35 0.42 14.89
N ILE A 183 -7.05 0.97 13.71
CA ILE A 183 -6.07 2.05 13.56
C ILE A 183 -6.49 3.28 14.40
N ASP A 184 -7.73 3.75 14.30
CA ASP A 184 -8.20 4.92 15.03
C ASP A 184 -8.18 4.74 16.55
N GLY A 185 -8.51 3.54 17.04
CA GLY A 185 -8.42 3.22 18.46
C GLY A 185 -7.00 3.33 19.01
N HIS A 186 -6.00 2.99 18.20
CA HIS A 186 -4.58 3.01 18.60
C HIS A 186 -3.85 4.30 18.16
N ALA A 187 -4.53 5.20 17.44
CA ALA A 187 -3.94 6.45 16.91
C ALA A 187 -3.42 7.40 17.99
N ASN A 188 -4.07 7.40 19.16
CA ASN A 188 -3.70 8.26 20.28
C ASN A 188 -2.76 7.57 21.29
N GLU A 189 -2.48 6.28 21.10
CA GLU A 189 -1.49 5.58 21.92
C GLU A 189 -0.10 5.90 21.37
N SER A 190 0.75 6.54 22.18
CA SER A 190 2.11 6.97 21.78
C SER A 190 3.04 5.84 21.31
N LYS A 191 2.58 4.58 21.35
CA LYS A 191 3.26 3.36 20.89
C LYS A 191 2.37 2.42 20.06
N GLY A 192 1.13 2.81 19.73
CA GLY A 192 0.09 1.91 19.22
C GLY A 192 0.43 1.20 17.91
N PHE A 193 1.28 1.82 17.07
CA PHE A 193 1.71 1.22 15.79
C PHE A 193 3.11 0.62 15.81
N GLU A 194 3.76 0.53 16.98
CA GLU A 194 5.04 -0.16 17.12
C GLU A 194 4.91 -1.70 17.14
N ASP A 195 3.91 -2.27 16.48
CA ASP A 195 3.79 -3.71 16.30
C ASP A 195 4.16 -4.12 14.87
N ASP A 196 5.42 -4.54 14.71
CA ASP A 196 5.94 -5.11 13.47
C ASP A 196 5.05 -6.27 12.97
N ARG A 197 4.34 -6.99 13.85
CA ARG A 197 3.41 -8.06 13.45
C ARG A 197 2.17 -7.48 12.79
N PHE A 198 1.57 -6.42 13.33
CA PHE A 198 0.42 -5.77 12.70
C PHE A 198 0.75 -5.31 11.27
N LEU A 199 1.88 -4.61 11.09
CA LEU A 199 2.29 -4.13 9.77
C LEU A 199 2.64 -5.28 8.81
N SER A 200 3.46 -6.24 9.26
CA SER A 200 3.93 -7.34 8.40
C SER A 200 2.84 -8.31 8.00
N ARG A 201 1.84 -8.53 8.87
CA ARG A 201 0.84 -9.59 8.72
C ARG A 201 -0.53 -9.03 8.35
N THR A 202 -1.09 -8.19 9.21
CA THR A 202 -2.46 -7.68 9.06
C THR A 202 -2.51 -6.65 7.94
N PHE A 203 -1.76 -5.56 8.06
CA PHE A 203 -1.83 -4.44 7.10
C PHE A 203 -1.43 -4.90 5.69
N ASN A 204 -0.31 -5.60 5.53
CA ASN A 204 0.10 -6.15 4.24
C ASN A 204 -0.88 -7.18 3.69
N GLY A 205 -1.61 -7.91 4.54
CA GLY A 205 -2.69 -8.80 4.11
C GLY A 205 -3.83 -8.04 3.42
N TYR A 206 -4.24 -6.89 3.99
CA TYR A 206 -5.23 -6.02 3.35
C TYR A 206 -4.72 -5.40 2.05
N VAL A 207 -3.46 -4.95 2.02
CA VAL A 207 -2.83 -4.45 0.78
C VAL A 207 -2.80 -5.54 -0.29
N HIS A 208 -2.48 -6.78 0.08
CA HIS A 208 -2.51 -7.92 -0.84
C HIS A 208 -3.92 -8.16 -1.40
N LYS A 209 -4.95 -8.19 -0.54
CA LYS A 209 -6.36 -8.30 -0.94
C LYS A 209 -6.74 -7.20 -1.94
N LEU A 210 -6.42 -5.93 -1.62
CA LEU A 210 -6.66 -4.77 -2.49
C LEU A 210 -6.01 -4.94 -3.87
N LEU A 211 -4.73 -5.31 -3.90
CA LEU A 211 -3.99 -5.53 -5.15
C LEU A 211 -4.45 -6.79 -5.90
N SER A 212 -5.20 -7.68 -5.26
CA SER A 212 -5.78 -8.86 -5.90
C SER A 212 -7.17 -8.61 -6.49
N LEU A 213 -7.76 -7.44 -6.27
CA LEU A 213 -9.04 -7.06 -6.89
C LEU A 213 -8.93 -6.96 -8.42
N PRO A 214 -10.04 -7.20 -9.16
CA PRO A 214 -10.07 -7.11 -10.61
C PRO A 214 -9.70 -5.71 -11.14
N ARG A 215 -8.92 -5.64 -12.22
CA ARG A 215 -8.42 -4.40 -12.84
C ARG A 215 -9.06 -4.13 -14.20
N THR A 216 -9.13 -2.87 -14.61
CA THR A 216 -9.55 -2.47 -15.97
C THR A 216 -8.60 -2.93 -17.08
N SER A 217 -7.30 -3.07 -16.79
CA SER A 217 -6.32 -3.57 -17.76
C SER A 217 -6.49 -5.05 -18.12
N GLN A 218 -7.32 -5.79 -17.36
CA GLN A 218 -7.62 -7.21 -17.61
C GLN A 218 -8.88 -7.40 -18.46
N THR A 219 -9.62 -6.33 -18.74
CA THR A 219 -10.82 -6.34 -19.59
C THR A 219 -10.47 -5.85 -21.00
N SER A 220 -10.94 -6.54 -22.05
CA SER A 220 -10.67 -6.17 -23.44
C SER A 220 -11.10 -4.72 -23.72
N GLU A 221 -10.31 -3.99 -24.51
CA GLU A 221 -10.52 -2.56 -24.82
C GLU A 221 -11.87 -2.24 -25.47
N ILE A 222 -12.57 -3.24 -26.01
CA ILE A 222 -13.71 -3.07 -26.92
C ILE A 222 -14.99 -2.60 -26.19
N GLU A 223 -15.14 -2.80 -24.87
CA GLU A 223 -16.30 -2.29 -24.11
C GLU A 223 -15.94 -1.98 -22.65
N LYS A 224 -15.34 -0.81 -22.38
CA LYS A 224 -15.21 -0.34 -20.99
C LYS A 224 -16.55 0.20 -20.50
N CYS A 225 -17.40 -0.70 -20.03
CA CYS A 225 -18.66 -0.38 -19.35
C CYS A 225 -18.42 0.64 -18.21
N PRO A 226 -19.25 1.69 -18.04
CA PRO A 226 -19.10 2.69 -16.97
C PRO A 226 -18.91 2.09 -15.57
N LYS A 227 -19.57 0.97 -15.29
CA LYS A 227 -19.45 0.23 -14.02
C LYS A 227 -18.04 -0.29 -13.75
N ILE A 228 -17.31 -0.70 -14.79
CA ILE A 228 -15.91 -1.14 -14.68
C ILE A 228 -15.03 0.03 -14.28
N ILE A 229 -15.30 1.22 -14.84
CA ILE A 229 -14.55 2.43 -14.51
C ILE A 229 -14.86 2.90 -13.09
N VAL A 230 -16.13 2.88 -12.66
CA VAL A 230 -16.50 3.17 -11.26
C VAL A 230 -15.78 2.22 -10.29
N ARG A 231 -15.78 0.91 -10.59
CA ARG A 231 -15.05 -0.08 -9.79
C ARG A 231 -13.56 0.26 -9.69
N GLU A 232 -12.94 0.62 -10.81
CA GLU A 232 -11.53 0.98 -10.86
C GLU A 232 -11.23 2.28 -10.13
N ALA A 233 -12.11 3.28 -10.21
CA ALA A 233 -11.99 4.53 -9.47
C ALA A 233 -12.03 4.29 -7.96
N VAL A 234 -12.97 3.46 -7.48
CA VAL A 234 -13.05 3.04 -6.07
C VAL A 234 -11.79 2.27 -5.65
N ARG A 235 -11.31 1.34 -6.49
CA ARG A 235 -10.08 0.58 -6.23
C ARG A 235 -8.85 1.49 -6.13
N ARG A 236 -8.73 2.48 -7.01
CA ARG A 236 -7.64 3.47 -6.99
C ARG A 236 -7.73 4.38 -5.78
N ALA A 237 -8.92 4.83 -5.39
CA ALA A 237 -9.11 5.57 -4.14
C ALA A 237 -8.66 4.73 -2.93
N CYS A 238 -8.99 3.43 -2.89
CA CYS A 238 -8.46 2.53 -1.85
C CYS A 238 -6.93 2.48 -1.86
N ILE A 239 -6.29 2.40 -3.02
CA ILE A 239 -4.81 2.43 -3.12
C ILE A 239 -4.27 3.74 -2.56
N THR A 240 -4.84 4.87 -2.95
CA THR A 240 -4.44 6.19 -2.42
C THR A 240 -4.60 6.26 -0.91
N LEU A 241 -5.72 5.78 -0.36
CA LEU A 241 -5.93 5.68 1.09
C LEU A 241 -4.84 4.86 1.77
N PHE A 242 -4.54 3.67 1.25
CA PHE A 242 -3.49 2.82 1.81
C PHE A 242 -2.10 3.44 1.65
N ALA A 243 -1.85 4.24 0.62
CA ALA A 243 -0.60 4.96 0.44
C ALA A 243 -0.41 6.03 1.53
N LEU A 244 -1.48 6.76 1.86
CA LEU A 244 -1.50 7.72 2.97
C LEU A 244 -1.29 7.02 4.32
N LEU A 245 -1.94 5.86 4.54
CA LEU A 245 -1.71 5.05 5.74
C LEU A 245 -0.26 4.58 5.84
N ARG A 246 0.34 4.10 4.74
CA ARG A 246 1.75 3.71 4.69
C ARG A 246 2.67 4.89 5.05
N GLU A 247 2.35 6.09 4.57
CA GLU A 247 3.10 7.29 4.92
C GLU A 247 3.00 7.62 6.41
N ASN A 248 1.80 7.55 7.00
CA ASN A 248 1.59 7.72 8.44
C ASN A 248 2.32 6.66 9.28
N PHE A 249 2.51 5.44 8.75
CA PHE A 249 3.30 4.38 9.37
C PHE A 249 4.81 4.47 9.07
N SER A 250 5.28 5.58 8.48
CA SER A 250 6.69 5.78 8.12
C SER A 250 7.25 4.72 7.16
N ILE A 251 6.40 4.07 6.37
CA ILE A 251 6.82 3.10 5.35
C ILE A 251 7.25 3.87 4.10
N LYS A 252 8.51 3.67 3.67
CA LYS A 252 9.07 4.29 2.46
C LYS A 252 9.55 3.22 1.46
N PRO A 253 9.25 3.37 0.15
CA PRO A 253 8.31 4.32 -0.43
C PRO A 253 6.85 4.02 0.00
N SER A 254 6.06 5.08 0.23
CA SER A 254 4.65 4.96 0.66
C SER A 254 3.70 4.67 -0.49
N GLY A 255 4.03 5.10 -1.71
CA GLY A 255 3.17 5.02 -2.90
C GLY A 255 2.35 6.27 -3.19
N VAL A 256 2.37 7.29 -2.30
CA VAL A 256 1.54 8.51 -2.47
C VAL A 256 1.91 9.22 -3.77
N TYR A 257 3.22 9.39 -4.03
CA TYR A 257 3.71 10.05 -5.24
C TYR A 257 3.34 9.27 -6.50
N GLU A 258 3.43 7.94 -6.46
CA GLU A 258 3.17 7.05 -7.58
C GLU A 258 1.68 6.95 -7.93
N HIS A 259 0.78 7.15 -6.96
CA HIS A 259 -0.65 6.93 -7.15
C HIS A 259 -1.51 8.20 -7.25
N ARG A 260 -1.04 9.35 -6.73
CA ARG A 260 -1.84 10.59 -6.57
C ARG A 260 -2.53 11.12 -7.84
N ASN A 261 -1.92 10.94 -9.02
CA ASN A 261 -2.46 11.48 -10.28
C ASN A 261 -3.31 10.47 -11.05
N LEU A 262 -3.14 9.17 -10.79
CA LEU A 262 -3.72 8.12 -11.62
C LEU A 262 -5.25 8.08 -11.54
N LEU A 263 -5.83 8.54 -10.42
CA LEU A 263 -7.27 8.63 -10.27
C LEU A 263 -7.85 9.79 -11.09
N LYS A 264 -7.24 10.98 -11.02
CA LYS A 264 -7.64 12.12 -11.86
C LYS A 264 -7.53 11.78 -13.35
N GLU A 265 -6.43 11.15 -13.77
CA GLU A 265 -6.25 10.68 -15.16
C GLU A 265 -7.40 9.75 -15.59
N LEU A 266 -7.79 8.79 -14.75
CA LEU A 266 -8.92 7.89 -15.03
C LEU A 266 -10.25 8.66 -15.16
N LEU A 267 -10.52 9.60 -14.25
CA LEU A 267 -11.77 10.37 -14.23
C LEU A 267 -11.88 11.34 -15.42
N LEU A 268 -10.75 11.88 -15.89
CA LEU A 268 -10.71 12.73 -17.09
C LEU A 268 -10.75 11.93 -18.39
N GLN A 269 -10.24 10.69 -18.38
CA GLN A 269 -10.23 9.84 -19.57
C GLN A 269 -11.62 9.29 -19.93
N TYR A 270 -12.48 9.08 -18.94
CA TYR A 270 -13.78 8.44 -19.13
C TYR A 270 -14.90 9.32 -18.58
N GLU A 271 -15.88 9.65 -19.44
CA GLU A 271 -17.11 10.28 -19.01
C GLU A 271 -18.00 9.24 -18.31
N ILE A 272 -18.26 9.46 -17.02
CA ILE A 272 -19.03 8.54 -16.17
C ILE A 272 -20.22 9.30 -15.61
N ASP A 273 -21.42 8.76 -15.78
CA ASP A 273 -22.57 9.20 -15.01
C ASP A 273 -22.48 8.70 -13.57
N TRP A 274 -22.13 9.62 -12.66
CA TRP A 274 -22.02 9.35 -11.23
C TRP A 274 -23.32 9.59 -10.45
N THR A 275 -24.41 10.05 -11.08
CA THR A 275 -25.68 10.30 -10.38
C THR A 275 -26.18 9.08 -9.58
N PRO A 276 -25.99 7.82 -10.02
CA PRO A 276 -26.36 6.65 -9.21
C PRO A 276 -25.43 6.36 -8.01
N TYR A 277 -24.27 7.03 -7.95
CA TYR A 277 -23.11 6.70 -7.11
C TYR A 277 -22.58 7.90 -6.33
N LEU A 278 -23.39 8.93 -6.06
CA LEU A 278 -22.90 10.20 -5.52
C LEU A 278 -22.12 10.05 -4.21
N GLU A 279 -22.57 9.20 -3.28
CA GLU A 279 -21.84 8.94 -2.04
C GLU A 279 -20.45 8.35 -2.29
N LEU A 280 -20.35 7.41 -3.25
CA LEU A 280 -19.06 6.82 -3.65
C LEU A 280 -18.19 7.83 -4.39
N ARG A 281 -18.76 8.66 -5.27
CA ARG A 281 -18.03 9.72 -5.97
C ARG A 281 -17.39 10.67 -4.96
N LEU A 282 -18.19 11.16 -4.01
CA LEU A 282 -17.75 12.08 -2.98
C LEU A 282 -16.59 11.47 -2.17
N TRP A 283 -16.71 10.19 -1.79
CA TRP A 283 -15.65 9.47 -1.10
C TRP A 283 -14.36 9.31 -1.93
N VAL A 284 -14.49 8.89 -3.20
CA VAL A 284 -13.36 8.76 -4.13
C VAL A 284 -12.61 10.07 -4.27
N LEU A 285 -13.33 11.18 -4.48
CA LEU A 285 -12.74 12.51 -4.64
C LEU A 285 -12.08 13.01 -3.35
N ALA A 286 -12.73 12.85 -2.20
CA ALA A 286 -12.19 13.28 -0.92
C ALA A 286 -10.87 12.55 -0.58
N VAL A 287 -10.82 11.23 -0.77
CA VAL A 287 -9.58 10.45 -0.56
C VAL A 287 -8.48 10.89 -1.51
N ALA A 288 -8.81 11.20 -2.77
CA ALA A 288 -7.85 11.70 -3.73
C ALA A 288 -7.31 13.09 -3.34
N ALA A 289 -8.19 13.98 -2.88
CA ALA A 289 -7.83 15.31 -2.41
C ALA A 289 -6.84 15.27 -1.23
N LEU A 290 -6.98 14.29 -0.32
CA LEU A 290 -6.02 14.09 0.78
C LEU A 290 -4.58 13.83 0.30
N ALA A 291 -4.41 13.19 -0.85
CA ALA A 291 -3.12 12.84 -1.43
C ALA A 291 -2.63 13.82 -2.51
N ALA A 292 -3.48 14.75 -2.93
CA ALA A 292 -3.16 15.73 -3.95
C ALA A 292 -2.13 16.73 -3.44
N ASP A 293 -1.31 17.25 -4.36
CA ASP A 293 -0.49 18.42 -4.04
C ASP A 293 -1.32 19.71 -4.08
N ASN A 294 -0.71 20.82 -3.64
CA ASN A 294 -1.40 22.11 -3.52
C ASN A 294 -1.97 22.63 -4.86
N VAL A 295 -1.50 22.14 -6.02
CA VAL A 295 -2.02 22.59 -7.31
C VAL A 295 -3.22 21.73 -7.69
N GLU A 296 -3.05 20.41 -7.65
CA GLU A 296 -4.06 19.44 -8.08
C GLU A 296 -5.27 19.38 -7.14
N VAL A 297 -5.11 19.73 -5.86
CA VAL A 297 -6.19 19.71 -4.87
C VAL A 297 -7.36 20.61 -5.25
N HIS A 298 -7.13 21.73 -5.93
CA HIS A 298 -8.19 22.65 -6.36
C HIS A 298 -9.21 21.99 -7.28
N TRP A 299 -8.73 21.20 -8.25
CA TRP A 299 -9.61 20.45 -9.16
C TRP A 299 -10.48 19.46 -8.40
N TYR A 300 -9.91 18.75 -7.41
CA TYR A 300 -10.69 17.83 -6.58
C TYR A 300 -11.70 18.59 -5.71
N MET A 301 -11.35 19.76 -5.19
CA MET A 301 -12.28 20.57 -4.39
C MET A 301 -13.47 21.06 -5.21
N ASP A 302 -13.26 21.54 -6.44
CA ASP A 302 -14.35 21.92 -7.34
C ASP A 302 -15.32 20.75 -7.57
N GLU A 303 -14.78 19.55 -7.82
CA GLU A 303 -15.56 18.33 -8.01
C GLU A 303 -16.28 17.87 -6.72
N ILE A 304 -15.66 18.05 -5.55
CA ILE A 304 -16.25 17.76 -4.23
C ILE A 304 -17.42 18.71 -3.97
N CYS A 305 -17.24 20.01 -4.16
CA CYS A 305 -18.31 21.01 -3.97
C CYS A 305 -19.48 20.76 -4.92
N GLY A 306 -19.19 20.46 -6.19
CA GLY A 306 -20.22 20.10 -7.17
C GLY A 306 -21.00 18.83 -6.78
N THR A 307 -20.30 17.81 -6.28
CA THR A 307 -20.93 16.56 -5.82
C THR A 307 -21.75 16.78 -4.55
N ALA A 308 -21.23 17.55 -3.57
CA ALA A 308 -21.92 17.90 -2.33
C ALA A 308 -23.21 18.68 -2.62
N THR A 309 -23.16 19.66 -3.53
CA THR A 309 -24.32 20.43 -3.99
C THR A 309 -25.40 19.53 -4.59
N GLN A 310 -25.02 18.56 -5.44
CA GLN A 310 -25.98 17.60 -6.01
C GLN A 310 -26.66 16.72 -4.96
N MET A 311 -25.97 16.47 -3.84
CA MET A 311 -26.51 15.73 -2.70
C MET A 311 -27.27 16.63 -1.71
N GLY A 312 -27.26 17.94 -1.89
CA GLY A 312 -27.86 18.92 -0.97
C GLY A 312 -27.10 19.05 0.36
N LEU A 313 -25.79 18.77 0.36
CA LEU A 313 -24.92 18.92 1.53
C LEU A 313 -24.32 20.33 1.49
N LEU A 314 -24.53 21.10 2.56
CA LEU A 314 -24.13 22.52 2.64
C LEU A 314 -22.97 22.75 3.62
N GLU A 315 -22.72 21.81 4.52
CA GLU A 315 -21.66 21.93 5.52
C GLU A 315 -20.67 20.78 5.41
N TRP A 316 -19.39 21.06 5.69
CA TRP A 316 -18.34 20.04 5.71
C TRP A 316 -18.67 18.88 6.66
N ASP A 317 -19.32 19.15 7.79
CA ASP A 317 -19.71 18.11 8.74
C ASP A 317 -20.74 17.13 8.16
N GLU A 318 -21.56 17.56 7.19
CA GLU A 318 -22.48 16.68 6.46
C GLU A 318 -21.73 15.83 5.43
N VAL A 319 -20.80 16.45 4.69
CA VAL A 319 -19.88 15.75 3.78
C VAL A 319 -19.11 14.67 4.53
N ARG A 320 -18.45 15.04 5.63
CA ARG A 320 -17.70 14.14 6.50
C ARG A 320 -18.56 13.00 7.05
N ARG A 321 -19.83 13.27 7.39
CA ARG A 321 -20.77 12.23 7.80
C ARG A 321 -20.95 11.19 6.70
N VAL A 322 -21.09 11.58 5.44
CA VAL A 322 -21.15 10.63 4.31
C VAL A 322 -19.86 9.83 4.19
N LEU A 323 -18.69 10.50 4.25
CA LEU A 323 -17.38 9.85 4.11
C LEU A 323 -17.17 8.74 5.17
N ARG A 324 -17.56 8.99 6.42
CA ARG A 324 -17.49 8.03 7.53
C ARG A 324 -18.36 6.78 7.33
N HIS A 325 -19.50 6.89 6.63
CA HIS A 325 -20.35 5.73 6.35
C HIS A 325 -19.76 4.78 5.28
N ILE A 326 -18.72 5.21 4.57
CA ILE A 326 -17.99 4.40 3.59
C ILE A 326 -16.69 3.91 4.21
N LEU A 327 -15.69 4.79 4.38
CA LEU A 327 -14.40 4.47 4.96
C LEU A 327 -13.59 5.75 5.24
N TRP A 328 -13.57 6.24 6.46
CA TRP A 328 -12.84 7.46 6.82
C TRP A 328 -12.20 7.31 8.21
N SER A 329 -11.01 7.89 8.39
CA SER A 329 -10.37 8.01 9.70
C SER A 329 -10.24 9.47 10.08
N ASP A 330 -10.75 9.81 11.26
CA ASP A 330 -10.67 11.17 11.79
C ASP A 330 -9.32 11.47 12.43
N GLN A 331 -8.60 10.43 12.85
CA GLN A 331 -7.33 10.58 13.56
C GLN A 331 -6.16 10.63 12.58
N MET A 332 -6.15 9.73 11.59
CA MET A 332 -5.02 9.55 10.66
C MET A 332 -4.88 10.71 9.67
N PHE A 333 -5.98 11.33 9.29
CA PHE A 333 -5.99 12.36 8.25
C PHE A 333 -6.32 13.74 8.79
N LYS A 334 -6.31 13.94 10.12
CA LYS A 334 -6.74 15.19 10.77
C LYS A 334 -6.10 16.45 10.16
N TYR A 335 -4.81 16.40 9.84
CA TYR A 335 -4.10 17.54 9.26
C TYR A 335 -4.50 17.80 7.80
N GLN A 336 -4.53 16.76 6.97
CA GLN A 336 -4.94 16.85 5.57
C GLN A 336 -6.43 17.22 5.45
N GLU A 337 -7.28 16.67 6.32
CA GLU A 337 -8.70 16.99 6.45
C GLU A 337 -8.91 18.47 6.76
N GLY A 338 -8.11 19.05 7.66
CA GLY A 338 -8.19 20.48 7.98
C GLY A 338 -8.05 21.37 6.75
N LYS A 339 -7.13 21.04 5.83
CA LYS A 339 -6.92 21.80 4.60
C LYS A 339 -8.10 21.72 3.63
N ILE A 340 -8.59 20.50 3.37
CA ILE A 340 -9.71 20.31 2.45
C ILE A 340 -11.00 20.91 3.02
N ARG A 341 -11.17 20.88 4.35
CA ARG A 341 -12.27 21.54 5.05
C ARG A 341 -12.23 23.05 4.85
N GLU A 342 -11.09 23.69 5.11
CA GLU A 342 -10.91 25.13 4.93
C GLU A 342 -11.24 25.54 3.48
N MET A 343 -10.78 24.78 2.50
CA MET A 343 -11.08 25.04 1.08
C MET A 343 -12.58 24.88 0.75
N PHE A 344 -13.24 23.87 1.33
CA PHE A 344 -14.68 23.66 1.13
C PHE A 344 -15.50 24.84 1.69
N GLU A 345 -15.22 25.23 2.94
CA GLU A 345 -15.91 26.34 3.62
C GLU A 345 -15.67 27.71 2.96
N MET A 346 -14.57 27.87 2.21
CA MET A 346 -14.31 29.06 1.39
C MET A 346 -15.04 29.08 0.04
N ALA A 347 -15.41 27.92 -0.50
CA ALA A 347 -16.10 27.82 -1.79
C ALA A 347 -17.60 28.14 -1.70
N ASP A 348 -18.18 28.01 -0.50
CA ASP A 348 -19.60 28.31 -0.22
C ASP A 348 -19.85 29.79 0.20
N GLN A 349 -18.80 30.61 0.24
CA GLN A 349 -18.87 32.08 0.42
C GLN A 349 -18.80 32.80 -0.92
#